data_AF-A0A6N7H5W2-F1
#
_entry.id   AF-A0A6N7H5W2-F1
#
_cell.length_a   1.000
_cell.length_b   1.000
_cell.length_c   1.000
_cell.angle_alpha   90.00
_cell.angle_beta   90.00
_cell.angle_gamma   90.00
#
_symmetry.space_group_name_H-M   'P 1'
#
loop_
_entity.id
_entity.type
_entity.pdbx_description
1 polymer ?
#
loop_
_entity_poly.entity_id
_entity_poly.type
_entity_poly.pdbx_seq_one_letter_code
_entity_poly.pdbx_strand_id
1 'polypeptide(L)'
;MAFRERGWELPDDPEAWLRFTEDEGIGDGLPVIPPTEERLTEFLKYTERDPDEVLGTIPPAWGQATVRALAINTIMAGARPESLAVVIAAVQALIEPVFNLTAVQVTTNPVTPAVIVSGPAAQRARLTSGRGYLGPGNRGNVTTGRAIRLALINVGGALPGEVDRATHGQPAKFGLVLAENEAGSPWESLAASRGVDAASALTVTGVASLLNHYDSVSTSADEVLTNLAASLTVRGTNTMQNGGHITLLLGPEHAGLLAGSGLSRDDVRRELYERSWARRRASRHACWRSCAGGAAGSPRCSATA
;
A
#
# COMPACT_ATOMS: atom_id res chain seq x y z
N MET A 1 -2.10 -10.07 22.26
CA MET A 1 -3.30 -10.84 22.68
C MET A 1 -3.67 -11.72 21.49
N ALA A 2 -3.73 -13.05 21.63
CA ALA A 2 -3.96 -13.95 20.48
C ALA A 2 -5.28 -13.62 19.77
N PHE A 3 -5.28 -13.69 18.43
CA PHE A 3 -6.52 -13.73 17.65
C PHE A 3 -7.40 -14.84 18.25
N ARG A 4 -8.54 -14.48 18.83
CA ARG A 4 -9.42 -15.45 19.49
C ARG A 4 -10.37 -16.00 18.44
N GLU A 5 -10.06 -17.19 17.94
CA GLU A 5 -11.01 -17.99 17.19
C GLU A 5 -12.23 -18.26 18.07
N ARG A 6 -13.34 -17.60 17.73
CA ARG A 6 -14.65 -17.83 18.34
C ARG A 6 -15.60 -18.21 17.21
N GLY A 7 -16.21 -19.38 17.34
CA GLY A 7 -17.32 -19.78 16.49
C GLY A 7 -18.60 -19.09 16.94
N TRP A 8 -19.45 -18.74 15.98
CA TRP A 8 -20.75 -18.14 16.20
C TRP A 8 -21.79 -18.86 15.35
N GLU A 9 -22.97 -19.09 15.92
CA GLU A 9 -24.14 -19.55 15.16
C GLU A 9 -25.05 -18.33 14.92
N LEU A 10 -25.22 -17.97 13.65
CA LEU A 10 -26.01 -16.82 13.22
C LEU A 10 -27.04 -17.27 12.20
N PRO A 11 -28.17 -16.54 12.06
CA PRO A 11 -29.11 -16.76 10.96
C PRO A 11 -28.40 -16.62 9.61
N ASP A 12 -28.82 -17.43 8.63
CA ASP A 12 -28.38 -17.30 7.23
C ASP A 12 -29.06 -16.10 6.56
N ASP A 13 -28.72 -14.91 7.06
CA ASP A 13 -29.25 -13.62 6.62
C ASP A 13 -28.08 -12.63 6.41
N PRO A 14 -27.88 -12.11 5.19
CA PRO A 14 -26.77 -11.21 4.89
C PRO A 14 -26.76 -9.94 5.73
N GLU A 15 -27.92 -9.40 6.10
CA GLU A 15 -27.99 -8.19 6.92
C GLU A 15 -27.70 -8.47 8.40
N ALA A 16 -28.18 -9.60 8.94
CA ALA A 16 -27.84 -10.02 10.30
C ALA A 16 -26.33 -10.26 10.43
N TRP A 17 -25.71 -10.86 9.41
CA TRP A 17 -24.27 -11.02 9.35
C TRP A 17 -23.54 -9.68 9.29
N LEU A 18 -23.98 -8.75 8.44
CA LEU A 18 -23.38 -7.41 8.35
C LEU A 18 -23.46 -6.69 9.70
N ARG A 19 -24.64 -6.62 10.32
CA ARG A 19 -24.84 -6.00 11.64
C ARG A 19 -23.95 -6.62 12.71
N PHE A 20 -23.86 -7.95 12.74
CA PHE A 20 -22.96 -8.65 13.66
C PHE A 20 -21.50 -8.23 13.48
N THR A 21 -21.02 -8.09 12.24
CA THR A 21 -19.64 -7.69 11.98
C THR A 21 -19.35 -6.24 12.35
N GLU A 22 -20.36 -5.36 12.28
CA GLU A 22 -20.29 -3.98 12.75
C GLU A 22 -20.23 -3.93 14.28
N ASP A 23 -21.12 -4.66 14.96
CA ASP A 23 -21.21 -4.70 16.43
C ASP A 23 -19.93 -5.28 17.07
N GLU A 24 -19.35 -6.34 16.47
CA GLU A 24 -18.11 -6.95 16.95
C GLU A 24 -16.84 -6.21 16.48
N GLY A 25 -16.96 -5.20 15.62
CA GLY A 25 -15.81 -4.44 15.09
C GLY A 25 -14.86 -5.26 14.22
N ILE A 26 -15.36 -6.31 13.56
CA ILE A 26 -14.58 -7.23 12.72
C ILE A 26 -14.77 -6.98 11.21
N GLY A 27 -15.49 -5.92 10.87
CA GLY A 27 -15.71 -5.44 9.51
C GLY A 27 -15.00 -4.12 9.22
N ASP A 28 -15.22 -3.61 8.01
CA ASP A 28 -14.71 -2.32 7.52
C ASP A 28 -15.84 -1.39 7.01
N GLY A 29 -17.08 -1.69 7.39
CA GLY A 29 -18.29 -0.97 6.93
C GLY A 29 -18.81 -1.43 5.56
N LEU A 30 -18.20 -2.45 4.95
CA LEU A 30 -18.71 -3.12 3.75
C LEU A 30 -19.15 -4.55 4.07
N PRO A 31 -20.10 -5.14 3.31
CA PRO A 31 -20.43 -6.55 3.43
C PRO A 31 -19.20 -7.45 3.34
N VAL A 32 -19.07 -8.39 4.27
CA VAL A 32 -18.01 -9.42 4.28
C VAL A 32 -18.62 -10.79 4.03
N ILE A 33 -17.83 -11.75 3.53
CA ILE A 33 -18.29 -13.13 3.37
C ILE A 33 -18.11 -13.89 4.70
N PRO A 34 -19.12 -14.62 5.20
CA PRO A 34 -18.96 -15.45 6.40
C PRO A 34 -17.85 -16.50 6.22
N PRO A 35 -16.79 -16.48 7.05
CA PRO A 35 -15.66 -17.40 6.95
C PRO A 35 -15.99 -18.75 7.60
N THR A 36 -16.88 -19.52 6.98
CA THR A 36 -17.27 -20.87 7.46
C THR A 36 -16.11 -21.85 7.38
N GLU A 37 -16.15 -22.91 8.20
CA GLU A 37 -15.14 -23.99 8.21
C GLU A 37 -14.93 -24.63 6.84
N GLU A 38 -16.01 -24.80 6.06
CA GLU A 38 -15.94 -25.31 4.70
C GLU A 38 -15.12 -24.38 3.79
N ARG A 39 -15.39 -23.06 3.83
CA ARG A 39 -14.63 -22.08 3.04
C ARG A 39 -13.18 -21.99 3.51
N LEU A 40 -12.95 -22.05 4.81
CA LEU A 40 -11.61 -22.07 5.39
C LEU A 40 -10.81 -23.27 4.88
N THR A 41 -11.42 -24.46 4.91
CA THR A 41 -10.82 -25.70 4.37
C THR A 41 -10.47 -25.55 2.89
N GLU A 42 -11.34 -24.96 2.07
CA GLU A 42 -11.03 -24.72 0.64
C GLU A 42 -9.88 -23.71 0.44
N PHE A 43 -9.84 -22.63 1.22
CA PHE A 43 -8.78 -21.62 1.10
C PHE A 43 -7.41 -22.17 1.51
N LEU A 44 -7.36 -23.00 2.55
CA LEU A 44 -6.11 -23.58 3.04
C LEU A 44 -5.47 -24.55 2.03
N LYS A 45 -6.21 -25.09 1.06
CA LYS A 45 -5.64 -25.88 -0.05
C LYS A 45 -4.76 -25.07 -1.01
N TYR A 46 -4.82 -23.73 -0.96
CA TYR A 46 -4.05 -22.84 -1.84
C TYR A 46 -2.70 -22.42 -1.24
N THR A 47 -2.27 -23.08 -0.17
CA THR A 47 -0.95 -22.92 0.42
C THR A 47 -0.45 -24.27 0.94
N GLU A 48 0.87 -24.47 0.90
CA GLU A 48 1.52 -25.65 1.50
C GLU A 48 1.95 -25.39 2.95
N ARG A 49 1.72 -24.17 3.45
CA ARG A 49 2.07 -23.78 4.81
C ARG A 49 1.10 -24.38 5.83
N ASP A 50 1.62 -24.69 7.01
CA ASP A 50 0.83 -25.15 8.14
C ASP A 50 -0.20 -24.05 8.53
N PRO A 51 -1.51 -24.35 8.59
CA PRO A 51 -2.53 -23.41 9.01
C PRO A 51 -2.23 -22.72 10.35
N ASP A 52 -1.55 -23.41 11.27
CA ASP A 52 -1.28 -22.91 12.62
C ASP A 52 0.12 -22.27 12.73
N GLU A 53 0.86 -22.18 11.62
CA GLU A 53 2.14 -21.46 11.55
C GLU A 53 1.95 -19.99 11.90
N VAL A 54 2.64 -19.52 12.96
CA VAL A 54 2.69 -18.10 13.33
C VAL A 54 3.76 -17.39 12.51
N LEU A 55 3.33 -16.53 11.60
CA LEU A 55 4.20 -15.75 10.72
C LEU A 55 4.85 -14.56 11.44
N GLY A 56 4.26 -14.15 12.56
CA GLY A 56 4.69 -13.07 13.42
C GLY A 56 3.51 -12.41 14.11
N THR A 57 3.70 -11.17 14.58
CA THR A 57 2.65 -10.41 15.28
C THR A 57 2.36 -9.09 14.61
N ILE A 58 1.07 -8.77 14.43
CA ILE A 58 0.65 -7.51 13.82
C ILE A 58 0.41 -6.47 14.95
N PRO A 59 1.13 -5.34 14.98
CA PRO A 59 0.81 -4.24 15.89
C PRO A 59 -0.55 -3.59 15.55
N PRO A 60 -1.09 -2.69 16.40
CA PRO A 60 -0.64 -2.37 17.75
C PRO A 60 -1.11 -3.35 18.83
N ALA A 61 -2.07 -4.24 18.55
CA ALA A 61 -2.54 -5.25 19.52
C ALA A 61 -1.59 -6.46 19.66
N TRP A 62 -0.61 -6.56 18.76
CA TRP A 62 0.36 -7.65 18.69
C TRP A 62 -0.34 -9.02 18.62
N GLY A 63 -1.39 -9.10 17.80
CA GLY A 63 -2.08 -10.35 17.53
C GLY A 63 -1.24 -11.25 16.65
N GLN A 64 -1.34 -12.56 16.87
CA GLN A 64 -0.59 -13.56 16.10
C GLN A 64 -1.17 -13.70 14.69
N ALA A 65 -0.35 -13.44 13.68
CA ALA A 65 -0.70 -13.67 12.28
C ALA A 65 -0.43 -15.13 11.93
N THR A 66 -1.43 -16.00 12.12
CA THR A 66 -1.36 -17.37 11.61
C THR A 66 -1.82 -17.44 10.15
N VAL A 67 -1.39 -18.47 9.43
CA VAL A 67 -1.89 -18.75 8.06
C VAL A 67 -3.42 -18.85 8.04
N ARG A 68 -4.00 -19.53 9.04
CA ARG A 68 -5.44 -19.63 9.27
C ARG A 68 -6.11 -18.27 9.48
N ALA A 69 -5.57 -17.41 10.35
CA ALA A 69 -6.11 -16.07 10.58
C ALA A 69 -6.09 -15.23 9.30
N LEU A 70 -5.04 -15.34 8.49
CA LEU A 70 -4.97 -14.65 7.20
C LEU A 70 -5.97 -15.22 6.18
N ALA A 71 -6.19 -16.55 6.17
CA ALA A 71 -7.21 -17.17 5.33
C ALA A 71 -8.63 -16.70 5.69
N ILE A 72 -8.96 -16.62 6.99
CA ILE A 72 -10.23 -16.06 7.48
C ILE A 72 -10.46 -14.65 6.94
N ASN A 73 -9.48 -13.75 7.09
CA ASN A 73 -9.57 -12.38 6.60
C ASN A 73 -9.65 -12.29 5.06
N THR A 74 -9.00 -13.24 4.37
CA THR A 74 -9.07 -13.36 2.90
C THR A 74 -10.47 -13.78 2.44
N ILE A 75 -11.12 -14.69 3.16
CA ILE A 75 -12.51 -15.07 2.91
C ILE A 75 -13.43 -13.87 3.17
N MET A 76 -13.32 -13.25 4.35
CA MET A 76 -14.15 -12.10 4.74
C MET A 76 -14.11 -10.98 3.70
N ALA A 77 -12.94 -10.70 3.12
CA ALA A 77 -12.79 -9.70 2.07
C ALA A 77 -13.51 -10.02 0.75
N GLY A 78 -14.02 -11.25 0.57
CA GLY A 78 -14.55 -11.75 -0.69
C GLY A 78 -13.47 -12.07 -1.73
N ALA A 79 -12.22 -12.22 -1.28
CA ALA A 79 -11.11 -12.56 -2.16
C ALA A 79 -11.22 -13.99 -2.68
N ARG A 80 -10.38 -14.31 -3.64
CA ARG A 80 -10.30 -15.67 -4.18
C ARG A 80 -9.25 -16.45 -3.38
N PRO A 81 -9.35 -17.78 -3.30
CA PRO A 81 -8.33 -18.58 -2.64
C PRO A 81 -6.92 -18.34 -3.18
N GLU A 82 -6.78 -18.08 -4.50
CA GLU A 82 -5.49 -17.79 -5.13
C GLU A 82 -4.80 -16.51 -4.59
N SER A 83 -5.56 -15.61 -3.93
CA SER A 83 -5.01 -14.41 -3.30
C SER A 83 -4.27 -14.70 -1.98
N LEU A 84 -4.50 -15.85 -1.34
CA LEU A 84 -4.00 -16.14 0.01
C LEU A 84 -2.47 -16.03 0.09
N ALA A 85 -1.75 -16.56 -0.89
CA ALA A 85 -0.28 -16.49 -0.93
C ALA A 85 0.23 -15.04 -0.97
N VAL A 86 -0.47 -14.14 -1.68
CA VAL A 86 -0.13 -12.70 -1.71
C VAL A 86 -0.43 -12.04 -0.38
N VAL A 87 -1.55 -12.37 0.27
CA VAL A 87 -1.91 -11.84 1.60
C VAL A 87 -0.87 -12.26 2.65
N ILE A 88 -0.48 -13.53 2.67
CA ILE A 88 0.56 -14.07 3.56
C ILE A 88 1.87 -13.29 3.37
N ALA A 89 2.37 -13.23 2.14
CA ALA A 89 3.63 -12.57 1.85
C ALA A 89 3.58 -11.06 2.15
N ALA A 90 2.44 -10.41 1.88
CA ALA A 90 2.27 -8.99 2.17
C ALA A 90 2.30 -8.73 3.68
N VAL A 91 1.58 -9.51 4.49
CA VAL A 91 1.60 -9.36 5.94
C VAL A 91 2.99 -9.58 6.50
N GLN A 92 3.72 -10.61 6.03
CA GLN A 92 5.12 -10.83 6.41
C GLN A 92 6.00 -9.61 6.11
N ALA A 93 5.88 -9.02 4.92
CA ALA A 93 6.63 -7.81 4.57
C ALA A 93 6.22 -6.58 5.40
N LEU A 94 4.96 -6.47 5.80
CA LEU A 94 4.46 -5.35 6.59
C LEU A 94 4.90 -5.40 8.05
N ILE A 95 5.02 -6.60 8.64
CA ILE A 95 5.46 -6.75 10.03
C ILE A 95 6.97 -6.64 10.21
N GLU A 96 7.74 -6.61 9.13
CA GLU A 96 9.18 -6.35 9.19
C GLU A 96 9.46 -4.99 9.86
N PRO A 97 10.39 -4.92 10.85
CA PRO A 97 10.62 -3.71 11.63
C PRO A 97 10.93 -2.47 10.79
N VAL A 98 11.59 -2.66 9.64
CA VAL A 98 11.95 -1.57 8.71
C VAL A 98 10.73 -0.84 8.13
N PHE A 99 9.57 -1.49 8.03
CA PHE A 99 8.35 -0.87 7.52
C PHE A 99 7.68 0.05 8.55
N ASN A 100 7.91 -0.17 9.86
CA ASN A 100 7.32 0.59 10.95
C ASN A 100 5.77 0.62 10.91
N LEU A 101 5.16 -0.57 10.82
CA LEU A 101 3.72 -0.72 10.70
C LEU A 101 2.93 -0.11 11.88
N THR A 102 3.50 -0.10 13.10
CA THR A 102 2.88 0.56 14.26
C THR A 102 2.60 2.03 13.97
N ALA A 103 3.60 2.77 13.48
CA ALA A 103 3.42 4.18 13.16
C ALA A 103 2.40 4.40 12.04
N VAL A 104 2.34 3.51 11.05
CA VAL A 104 1.35 3.57 9.96
C VAL A 104 -0.08 3.35 10.47
N GLN A 105 -0.28 2.49 11.46
CA GLN A 105 -1.62 2.12 11.91
C GLN A 105 -2.21 3.05 12.97
N VAL A 106 -1.39 3.75 13.78
CA VAL A 106 -1.89 4.62 14.87
C VAL A 106 -1.77 6.11 14.55
N THR A 107 -1.31 6.47 13.35
CA THR A 107 -1.09 7.86 12.97
C THR A 107 -2.39 8.63 12.74
N THR A 108 -2.34 9.94 12.93
CA THR A 108 -3.40 10.88 12.51
C THR A 108 -3.34 11.21 11.02
N ASN A 109 -2.27 10.84 10.33
CA ASN A 109 -2.10 10.97 8.88
C ASN A 109 -2.86 9.83 8.16
N PRO A 110 -3.50 10.06 7.00
CA PRO A 110 -4.22 9.01 6.26
C PRO A 110 -3.30 8.01 5.53
N VAL A 111 -2.19 7.61 6.14
CA VAL A 111 -1.27 6.62 5.57
C VAL A 111 -1.93 5.24 5.56
N THR A 112 -1.65 4.47 4.51
CA THR A 112 -2.01 3.06 4.39
C THR A 112 -0.91 2.30 3.64
N PRO A 113 -0.72 1.00 3.90
CA PRO A 113 0.15 0.19 3.07
C PRO A 113 -0.38 0.02 1.64
N ALA A 114 0.50 0.19 0.68
CA ALA A 114 0.31 -0.22 -0.71
C ALA A 114 1.21 -1.43 -1.01
N VAL A 115 0.70 -2.38 -1.78
CA VAL A 115 1.44 -3.58 -2.21
C VAL A 115 1.51 -3.64 -3.73
N ILE A 116 2.71 -3.75 -4.26
CA ILE A 116 2.98 -3.93 -5.69
C ILE A 116 3.51 -5.34 -5.88
N VAL A 117 2.82 -6.16 -6.68
CA VAL A 117 3.16 -7.56 -6.91
C VAL A 117 3.76 -7.75 -8.29
N SER A 118 4.95 -8.34 -8.35
CA SER A 118 5.69 -8.65 -9.57
C SER A 118 5.77 -10.16 -9.77
N GLY A 119 5.82 -10.59 -11.03
CA GLY A 119 5.99 -11.97 -11.45
C GLY A 119 4.69 -12.79 -11.51
N PRO A 120 4.80 -14.10 -11.81
CA PRO A 120 3.64 -14.98 -12.01
C PRO A 120 2.68 -15.08 -10.82
N ALA A 121 3.09 -14.72 -9.60
CA ALA A 121 2.19 -14.64 -8.44
C ALA A 121 1.04 -13.65 -8.67
N ALA A 122 1.28 -12.52 -9.36
CA ALA A 122 0.24 -11.56 -9.70
C ALA A 122 -0.85 -12.19 -10.58
N GLN A 123 -0.43 -12.95 -11.60
CA GLN A 123 -1.34 -13.64 -12.51
C GLN A 123 -2.12 -14.75 -11.81
N ARG A 124 -1.45 -15.57 -10.98
CA ARG A 124 -2.11 -16.62 -10.18
C ARG A 124 -3.17 -16.05 -9.26
N ALA A 125 -2.86 -14.96 -8.56
CA ALA A 125 -3.81 -14.23 -7.71
C ALA A 125 -4.85 -13.40 -8.50
N ARG A 126 -4.82 -13.46 -9.84
CA ARG A 126 -5.70 -12.74 -10.76
C ARG A 126 -5.70 -11.22 -10.52
N LEU A 127 -4.52 -10.70 -10.17
CA LEU A 127 -4.26 -9.27 -10.09
C LEU A 127 -4.12 -8.71 -11.50
N THR A 128 -4.47 -7.43 -11.67
CA THR A 128 -4.34 -6.71 -12.94
C THR A 128 -3.44 -5.50 -12.80
N SER A 129 -2.76 -5.18 -13.89
CA SER A 129 -1.97 -3.96 -14.10
C SER A 129 -2.47 -3.16 -15.31
N GLY A 130 -3.57 -3.61 -15.93
CA GLY A 130 -4.15 -3.03 -17.13
C GLY A 130 -5.09 -1.86 -16.85
N ARG A 131 -6.02 -1.58 -17.77
CA ARG A 131 -6.94 -0.44 -17.65
C ARG A 131 -7.76 -0.51 -16.35
N GLY A 132 -7.83 0.60 -15.62
CA GLY A 132 -8.64 0.71 -14.40
C GLY A 132 -8.13 -0.09 -13.19
N TYR A 133 -6.88 -0.57 -13.18
CA TYR A 133 -6.34 -1.45 -12.14
C TYR A 133 -6.39 -0.93 -10.69
N LEU A 134 -6.49 0.40 -10.49
CA LEU A 134 -6.69 1.04 -9.19
C LEU A 134 -8.16 1.35 -8.87
N GLY A 135 -9.05 1.09 -9.81
CA GLY A 135 -10.48 1.39 -9.73
C GLY A 135 -11.35 0.16 -9.47
N PRO A 136 -12.68 0.34 -9.47
CA PRO A 136 -13.64 -0.74 -9.26
C PRO A 136 -13.61 -1.78 -10.40
N GLY A 137 -14.21 -2.94 -10.17
CA GLY A 137 -14.36 -4.01 -11.16
C GLY A 137 -13.21 -5.03 -11.18
N ASN A 138 -12.07 -4.71 -10.57
CA ASN A 138 -10.91 -5.60 -10.48
C ASN A 138 -10.91 -6.39 -9.17
N ARG A 139 -11.72 -7.45 -9.10
CA ARG A 139 -11.89 -8.27 -7.88
C ARG A 139 -10.55 -8.67 -7.26
N GLY A 140 -9.59 -9.15 -8.05
CA GLY A 140 -8.27 -9.58 -7.56
C GLY A 140 -7.58 -8.48 -6.74
N ASN A 141 -7.36 -7.31 -7.33
CA ASN A 141 -6.72 -6.16 -6.68
C ASN A 141 -7.50 -5.69 -5.44
N VAL A 142 -8.80 -5.43 -5.62
CA VAL A 142 -9.65 -4.83 -4.57
C VAL A 142 -9.76 -5.75 -3.36
N THR A 143 -10.11 -7.02 -3.58
CA THR A 143 -10.36 -7.95 -2.47
C THR A 143 -9.07 -8.44 -1.81
N THR A 144 -7.96 -8.55 -2.55
CA THR A 144 -6.64 -8.85 -1.95
C THR A 144 -6.18 -7.70 -1.06
N GLY A 145 -6.34 -6.45 -1.50
CA GLY A 145 -6.05 -5.28 -0.66
C GLY A 145 -6.93 -5.21 0.58
N ARG A 146 -8.23 -5.47 0.40
CA ARG A 146 -9.19 -5.54 1.51
C ARG A 146 -8.86 -6.67 2.49
N ALA A 147 -8.42 -7.83 2.03
CA ALA A 147 -7.99 -8.93 2.89
C ALA A 147 -6.81 -8.52 3.78
N ILE A 148 -5.82 -7.82 3.23
CA ILE A 148 -4.70 -7.28 3.99
C ILE A 148 -5.22 -6.26 5.02
N ARG A 149 -6.12 -5.35 4.62
CA ARG A 149 -6.70 -4.37 5.55
C ARG A 149 -7.49 -5.04 6.68
N LEU A 150 -8.32 -6.03 6.39
CA LEU A 150 -9.06 -6.78 7.41
C LEU A 150 -8.11 -7.52 8.35
N ALA A 151 -7.00 -8.09 7.86
CA ALA A 151 -5.99 -8.68 8.74
C ALA A 151 -5.37 -7.65 9.69
N LEU A 152 -5.09 -6.43 9.21
CA LEU A 152 -4.61 -5.33 10.06
C LEU A 152 -5.64 -4.91 11.13
N ILE A 153 -6.94 -4.97 10.82
CA ILE A 153 -8.02 -4.68 11.77
C ILE A 153 -8.19 -5.84 12.76
N ASN A 154 -8.48 -7.04 12.26
CA ASN A 154 -8.92 -8.19 13.04
C ASN A 154 -7.79 -8.87 13.83
N VAL A 155 -6.56 -8.88 13.28
CA VAL A 155 -5.38 -9.44 13.95
C VAL A 155 -4.54 -8.33 14.58
N GLY A 156 -4.35 -7.21 13.88
CA GLY A 156 -3.56 -6.07 14.37
C GLY A 156 -4.28 -5.19 15.38
N GLY A 157 -5.62 -5.22 15.43
CA GLY A 157 -6.42 -4.35 16.28
C GLY A 157 -6.48 -2.90 15.80
N ALA A 158 -6.16 -2.60 14.54
CA ALA A 158 -6.15 -1.25 14.00
C ALA A 158 -7.55 -0.76 13.57
N LEU A 159 -8.49 -0.81 14.51
CA LEU A 159 -9.88 -0.41 14.30
C LEU A 159 -9.97 1.07 13.87
N PRO A 160 -10.62 1.39 12.72
CA PRO A 160 -10.82 2.76 12.26
C PRO A 160 -11.52 3.65 13.31
N GLY A 161 -11.02 4.87 13.54
CA GLY A 161 -11.61 5.85 14.46
C GLY A 161 -11.19 5.66 15.92
N GLU A 162 -10.93 4.42 16.35
CA GLU A 162 -10.53 4.11 17.73
C GLU A 162 -9.02 3.92 17.91
N VAL A 163 -8.38 3.17 17.01
CA VAL A 163 -6.94 2.89 17.06
C VAL A 163 -6.24 3.55 15.88
N ASP A 164 -6.82 3.41 14.69
CA ASP A 164 -6.42 4.19 13.52
C ASP A 164 -7.04 5.58 13.61
N ARG A 165 -6.21 6.55 14.01
CA ARG A 165 -6.61 7.93 14.33
C ARG A 165 -6.55 8.88 13.15
N ALA A 166 -6.53 8.37 11.91
CA ALA A 166 -6.48 9.20 10.72
C ALA A 166 -7.57 10.28 10.74
N THR A 167 -7.20 11.56 10.64
CA THR A 167 -8.14 12.68 10.81
C THR A 167 -9.20 12.74 9.70
N HIS A 168 -8.80 12.48 8.44
CA HIS A 168 -9.71 12.48 7.28
C HIS A 168 -9.88 11.09 6.63
N GLY A 169 -8.95 10.16 6.89
CA GLY A 169 -8.85 8.91 6.13
C GLY A 169 -8.52 9.11 4.64
N GLN A 170 -8.61 8.05 3.85
CA GLN A 170 -8.59 8.08 2.38
C GLN A 170 -9.14 6.78 1.79
N PRO A 171 -9.63 6.75 0.53
CA PRO A 171 -10.16 5.53 -0.09
C PRO A 171 -9.17 4.35 -0.14
N ALA A 172 -7.86 4.60 -0.28
CA ALA A 172 -6.87 3.52 -0.31
C ALA A 172 -6.77 2.77 1.04
N LYS A 173 -7.32 3.30 2.15
CA LYS A 173 -7.35 2.60 3.45
C LYS A 173 -8.25 1.37 3.45
N PHE A 174 -9.11 1.18 2.45
CA PHE A 174 -9.80 -0.11 2.22
C PHE A 174 -8.86 -1.18 1.66
N GLY A 175 -7.67 -0.81 1.19
CA GLY A 175 -6.69 -1.70 0.58
C GLY A 175 -6.19 -1.14 -0.74
N LEU A 176 -4.88 -1.27 -0.98
CA LEU A 176 -4.24 -0.85 -2.23
C LEU A 176 -3.24 -1.91 -2.68
N VAL A 177 -3.67 -2.74 -3.62
CA VAL A 177 -2.85 -3.79 -4.22
C VAL A 177 -2.91 -3.66 -5.73
N LEU A 178 -1.76 -3.75 -6.39
CA LEU A 178 -1.65 -3.71 -7.84
C LEU A 178 -0.61 -4.72 -8.32
N ALA A 179 -0.79 -5.22 -9.54
CA ALA A 179 0.26 -5.92 -10.25
C ALA A 179 1.19 -4.94 -10.95
N GLU A 180 2.46 -5.28 -11.08
CA GLU A 180 3.37 -4.62 -12.00
C GLU A 180 3.01 -4.98 -13.47
N ASN A 181 3.11 -4.00 -14.38
CA ASN A 181 2.95 -4.25 -15.81
C ASN A 181 4.29 -4.64 -16.45
N GLU A 182 4.80 -5.82 -16.14
CA GLU A 182 6.10 -6.29 -16.67
C GLU A 182 6.09 -6.40 -18.20
N ALA A 183 5.00 -6.88 -18.80
CA ALA A 183 4.89 -7.05 -20.25
C ALA A 183 4.86 -5.72 -21.02
N GLY A 184 4.35 -4.65 -20.40
CA GLY A 184 4.30 -3.30 -20.98
C GLY A 184 5.38 -2.35 -20.46
N SER A 185 6.32 -2.84 -19.64
CA SER A 185 7.42 -2.05 -19.10
C SER A 185 8.63 -2.12 -20.05
N PRO A 186 9.26 -0.99 -20.37
CA PRO A 186 10.52 -1.00 -21.13
C PRO A 186 11.75 -1.35 -20.27
N TRP A 187 11.59 -1.44 -18.94
CA TRP A 187 12.63 -1.77 -17.99
C TRP A 187 12.36 -3.11 -17.29
N GLU A 188 13.37 -3.66 -16.64
CA GLU A 188 13.29 -4.86 -15.78
C GLU A 188 12.24 -4.70 -14.67
N SER A 189 11.77 -5.78 -14.06
CA SER A 189 10.77 -5.70 -12.98
C SER A 189 11.25 -4.84 -11.80
N LEU A 190 10.33 -4.30 -11.01
CA LEU A 190 10.66 -3.50 -9.82
C LEU A 190 11.56 -4.30 -8.87
N ALA A 191 11.25 -5.59 -8.72
CA ALA A 191 12.03 -6.55 -7.95
C ALA A 191 13.46 -6.70 -8.48
N ALA A 192 13.62 -6.94 -9.79
CA ALA A 192 14.93 -7.06 -10.42
C ALA A 192 15.77 -5.78 -10.27
N SER A 193 15.16 -4.59 -10.44
CA SER A 193 15.84 -3.30 -10.23
C SER A 193 16.27 -3.02 -8.79
N ARG A 194 15.86 -3.88 -7.85
CA ARG A 194 16.22 -3.84 -6.44
C ARG A 194 17.11 -5.01 -6.03
N GLY A 195 17.60 -5.79 -6.99
CA GLY A 195 18.47 -6.94 -6.74
C GLY A 195 17.75 -8.15 -6.14
N VAL A 196 16.42 -8.23 -6.26
CA VAL A 196 15.66 -9.39 -5.82
C VAL A 196 15.64 -10.43 -6.94
N ASP A 197 16.37 -11.53 -6.74
CA ASP A 197 16.39 -12.69 -7.63
C ASP A 197 15.33 -13.72 -7.20
N ALA A 198 14.09 -13.50 -7.64
CA ALA A 198 12.99 -14.40 -7.40
C ALA A 198 11.99 -14.36 -8.56
N ALA A 199 11.33 -15.50 -8.83
CA ALA A 199 10.31 -15.59 -9.87
C ALA A 199 9.10 -14.67 -9.58
N SER A 200 8.80 -14.40 -8.32
CA SER A 200 7.78 -13.42 -7.92
C SER A 200 8.22 -12.71 -6.67
N ALA A 201 7.83 -11.45 -6.54
CA ALA A 201 8.17 -10.63 -5.40
C ALA A 201 7.05 -9.62 -5.15
N LEU A 202 7.08 -8.99 -3.98
CA LEU A 202 6.24 -7.84 -3.70
C LEU A 202 7.05 -6.72 -3.08
N THR A 203 6.60 -5.49 -3.33
CA THR A 203 7.09 -4.28 -2.68
C THR A 203 5.96 -3.71 -1.84
N VAL A 204 6.25 -3.38 -0.59
CA VAL A 204 5.34 -2.63 0.29
C VAL A 204 5.82 -1.19 0.47
N THR A 205 4.89 -0.24 0.50
CA THR A 205 5.18 1.18 0.76
C THR A 205 4.01 1.85 1.46
N GLY A 206 4.29 2.78 2.38
CA GLY A 206 3.26 3.62 2.96
C GLY A 206 2.83 4.72 1.98
N VAL A 207 1.54 4.89 1.75
CA VAL A 207 0.99 5.96 0.89
C VAL A 207 -0.06 6.76 1.65
N ALA A 208 0.03 8.09 1.58
CA ALA A 208 -0.92 9.01 2.20
C ALA A 208 -1.88 9.69 1.20
N SER A 209 -1.55 9.62 -0.09
CA SER A 209 -2.31 10.26 -1.16
C SER A 209 -2.00 9.58 -2.49
N LEU A 210 -2.97 9.58 -3.39
CA LEU A 210 -2.77 9.31 -4.81
C LEU A 210 -2.91 10.63 -5.55
N LEU A 211 -1.87 11.02 -6.29
CA LEU A 211 -1.87 12.24 -7.10
C LEU A 211 -1.94 11.84 -8.57
N ASN A 212 -3.00 12.26 -9.26
CA ASN A 212 -3.06 12.13 -10.71
C ASN A 212 -2.14 13.17 -11.35
N HIS A 213 -1.14 12.70 -12.11
CA HIS A 213 -0.33 13.55 -12.97
C HIS A 213 -0.86 13.41 -14.40
N TYR A 214 -1.51 14.47 -14.88
CA TYR A 214 -2.00 14.51 -16.26
C TYR A 214 -0.99 15.23 -17.14
N ASP A 215 -0.37 14.47 -18.04
CA ASP A 215 0.51 14.99 -19.09
C ASP A 215 0.19 14.29 -20.41
N SER A 216 -0.51 15.01 -21.27
CA SER A 216 -0.92 14.56 -22.60
C SER A 216 -0.24 15.35 -23.72
N VAL A 217 0.77 16.16 -23.40
CA VAL A 217 1.36 17.12 -24.34
C VAL A 217 2.87 16.99 -24.46
N SER A 218 3.55 16.42 -23.47
CA SER A 218 4.99 16.18 -23.56
C SER A 218 5.32 15.23 -24.70
N THR A 219 6.28 15.64 -25.52
CA THR A 219 6.77 14.88 -26.68
C THR A 219 8.23 14.49 -26.56
N SER A 220 8.92 14.92 -25.50
CA SER A 220 10.31 14.57 -25.21
C SER A 220 10.52 14.11 -23.76
N ALA A 221 11.59 13.34 -23.53
CA ALA A 221 11.97 12.91 -22.18
C ALA A 221 12.19 14.10 -21.23
N ASP A 222 12.78 15.20 -21.72
CA ASP A 222 13.05 16.39 -20.91
C ASP A 222 11.75 17.06 -20.43
N GLU A 223 10.75 17.18 -21.31
CA GLU A 223 9.42 17.70 -20.96
C GLU A 223 8.73 16.82 -19.93
N VAL A 224 8.70 15.49 -20.15
CA VAL A 224 8.11 14.52 -19.20
C VAL A 224 8.78 14.61 -17.83
N LEU A 225 10.12 14.59 -17.77
CA LEU A 225 10.86 14.69 -16.51
C LEU A 225 10.62 16.03 -15.82
N THR A 226 10.55 17.12 -16.58
CA THR A 226 10.28 18.47 -16.05
C THR A 226 8.88 18.55 -15.45
N ASN A 227 7.87 18.00 -16.12
CA ASN A 227 6.48 18.02 -15.67
C ASN A 227 6.28 17.09 -14.46
N LEU A 228 6.80 15.87 -14.52
CA LEU A 228 6.77 14.94 -13.39
C LEU A 228 7.44 15.54 -12.16
N ALA A 229 8.65 16.10 -12.30
CA ALA A 229 9.37 16.72 -11.19
C ALA A 229 8.59 17.87 -10.53
N ALA A 230 7.68 18.53 -11.25
CA ALA A 230 6.82 19.58 -10.68
C ALA A 230 5.79 18.95 -9.73
N SER A 231 5.13 17.87 -10.16
CA SER A 231 4.17 17.13 -9.35
C SER A 231 4.78 16.44 -8.13
N LEU A 232 6.09 16.13 -8.15
CA LEU A 232 6.79 15.60 -6.98
C LEU A 232 7.05 16.63 -5.88
N THR A 233 6.88 17.93 -6.17
CA THR A 233 7.23 19.04 -5.24
C THR A 233 6.02 19.73 -4.62
N VAL A 234 4.87 19.06 -4.58
CA VAL A 234 3.64 19.60 -3.96
C VAL A 234 3.87 19.89 -2.48
N ARG A 235 3.68 21.16 -2.10
CA ARG A 235 3.85 21.62 -0.71
C ARG A 235 2.80 21.01 0.21
N GLY A 236 3.16 20.86 1.49
CA GLY A 236 2.27 20.27 2.49
C GLY A 236 2.16 18.74 2.42
N THR A 237 2.88 18.09 1.49
CA THR A 237 2.98 16.62 1.47
C THR A 237 4.01 16.12 2.48
N ASN A 238 3.82 14.89 2.94
CA ASN A 238 4.74 14.22 3.88
C ASN A 238 6.19 14.26 3.37
N THR A 239 6.39 13.95 2.09
CA THR A 239 7.74 13.93 1.49
C THR A 239 8.41 15.29 1.51
N MET A 240 7.67 16.38 1.29
CA MET A 240 8.24 17.72 1.30
C MET A 240 8.56 18.22 2.71
N GLN A 241 7.76 17.82 3.71
CA GLN A 241 7.92 18.24 5.09
C GLN A 241 8.95 17.39 5.85
N ASN A 242 8.85 16.06 5.75
CA ASN A 242 9.60 15.11 6.57
C ASN A 242 10.60 14.25 5.76
N GLY A 243 10.61 14.38 4.43
CA GLY A 243 11.33 13.45 3.56
C GLY A 243 10.58 12.12 3.39
N GLY A 244 11.25 11.13 2.82
CA GLY A 244 10.69 9.80 2.57
C GLY A 244 10.73 9.41 1.10
N HIS A 245 10.02 8.34 0.77
CA HIS A 245 9.97 7.79 -0.58
C HIS A 245 8.73 8.30 -1.34
N ILE A 246 8.88 8.43 -2.66
CA ILE A 246 7.78 8.65 -3.59
C ILE A 246 7.65 7.37 -4.42
N THR A 247 6.44 6.84 -4.51
CA THR A 247 6.11 5.78 -5.46
C THR A 247 5.49 6.41 -6.69
N LEU A 248 6.12 6.20 -7.85
CA LEU A 248 5.65 6.71 -9.13
C LEU A 248 5.10 5.55 -9.97
N LEU A 249 3.85 5.67 -10.38
CA LEU A 249 3.21 4.74 -11.32
C LEU A 249 3.26 5.40 -12.71
N LEU A 250 4.17 4.93 -13.56
CA LEU A 250 4.33 5.45 -14.92
C LEU A 250 3.45 4.69 -15.91
N GLY A 251 2.75 5.43 -16.76
CA GLY A 251 2.05 4.86 -17.91
C GLY A 251 3.04 4.31 -18.95
N PRO A 252 2.68 3.27 -19.72
CA PRO A 252 3.56 2.69 -20.74
C PRO A 252 4.06 3.70 -21.78
N GLU A 253 3.25 4.72 -22.10
CA GLU A 253 3.61 5.79 -23.03
C GLU A 253 4.79 6.64 -22.53
N HIS A 254 4.68 7.21 -21.33
CA HIS A 254 5.77 8.00 -20.74
C HIS A 254 7.00 7.13 -20.45
N ALA A 255 6.80 5.91 -19.95
CA ALA A 255 7.91 4.98 -19.73
C ALA A 255 8.63 4.67 -21.05
N GLY A 256 7.88 4.40 -22.13
CA GLY A 256 8.42 4.12 -23.45
C GLY A 256 9.16 5.32 -24.05
N LEU A 257 8.64 6.53 -23.89
CA LEU A 257 9.31 7.77 -24.34
C LEU A 257 10.66 7.97 -23.63
N LEU A 258 10.70 7.78 -22.31
CA LEU A 258 11.91 7.92 -21.50
C LEU A 258 12.96 6.87 -21.90
N ALA A 259 12.55 5.60 -21.99
CA ALA A 259 13.43 4.51 -22.40
C ALA A 259 13.91 4.66 -23.85
N GLY A 260 13.04 5.10 -24.76
CA GLY A 260 13.37 5.40 -26.16
C GLY A 260 14.38 6.54 -26.31
N SER A 261 14.50 7.39 -25.29
CA SER A 261 15.55 8.43 -25.19
C SER A 261 16.83 7.92 -24.54
N GLY A 262 16.95 6.62 -24.29
CA GLY A 262 18.12 5.97 -23.71
C GLY A 262 18.19 5.99 -22.19
N LEU A 263 17.13 6.42 -21.49
CA LEU A 263 17.13 6.49 -20.03
C LEU A 263 16.79 5.13 -19.40
N SER A 264 17.68 4.66 -18.53
CA SER A 264 17.35 3.57 -17.60
C SER A 264 16.40 4.06 -16.50
N ARG A 265 15.80 3.12 -15.76
CA ARG A 265 15.00 3.44 -14.57
C ARG A 265 15.78 4.27 -13.55
N ASP A 266 17.08 3.98 -13.36
CA ASP A 266 17.93 4.72 -12.43
C ASP A 266 18.27 6.12 -12.94
N ASP A 267 18.41 6.30 -14.26
CA ASP A 267 18.55 7.64 -14.84
C ASP A 267 17.29 8.47 -14.60
N VAL A 268 16.10 7.90 -14.80
CA VAL A 268 14.82 8.58 -14.50
C VAL A 268 14.71 8.94 -13.02
N ARG A 269 15.05 8.02 -12.10
CA ARG A 269 15.05 8.31 -10.65
C ARG A 269 15.99 9.48 -10.32
N ARG A 270 17.21 9.47 -10.87
CA ARG A 270 18.23 10.51 -10.66
C ARG A 270 17.77 11.85 -11.21
N GLU A 271 17.27 11.89 -12.44
CA GLU A 271 16.76 13.11 -13.08
C GLU A 271 15.61 13.74 -12.29
N LEU A 272 14.65 12.92 -11.85
CA LEU A 272 13.54 13.38 -11.03
C LEU A 272 14.03 13.93 -9.68
N TYR A 273 14.98 13.25 -9.03
CA TYR A 273 15.57 13.73 -7.78
C TYR A 273 16.24 15.09 -7.95
N GLU A 274 17.12 15.25 -8.95
CA GLU A 274 17.85 16.50 -9.19
C GLU A 274 16.92 17.66 -9.55
N ARG A 275 15.97 17.43 -10.46
CA ARG A 275 15.00 18.46 -10.89
C ARG A 275 14.06 18.88 -9.77
N SER A 276 13.61 17.92 -8.95
CA SER A 276 12.76 18.22 -7.78
C SER A 276 13.54 18.91 -6.67
N TRP A 277 14.81 18.56 -6.45
CA TRP A 277 15.66 19.19 -5.44
C TRP A 277 16.01 20.65 -5.77
N ALA A 278 16.35 20.94 -7.03
CA ALA A 278 16.58 22.32 -7.50
C ALA A 278 15.37 23.23 -7.24
N ARG A 279 14.16 22.71 -7.49
CA ARG A 279 12.90 23.40 -7.19
C ARG A 279 12.63 23.56 -5.68
N ARG A 280 13.05 22.59 -4.85
CA ARG A 280 12.97 22.70 -3.39
C ARG A 280 13.82 23.86 -2.84
N ARG A 281 15.00 24.13 -3.42
CA ARG A 281 15.84 25.29 -3.05
C ARG A 281 15.19 26.64 -3.38
N ALA A 282 14.60 26.76 -4.58
CA ALA A 282 13.87 27.96 -4.97
C ALA A 282 12.67 28.23 -4.04
N SER A 283 11.96 27.19 -3.63
CA SER A 283 10.76 27.29 -2.77
C SER A 283 11.04 27.49 -1.27
N ARG A 284 12.21 27.08 -0.76
CA ARG A 284 12.65 27.36 0.64
C ARG A 284 12.67 28.85 0.97
N HIS A 285 12.97 29.71 0.00
CA HIS A 285 12.97 31.16 0.18
C HIS A 285 11.57 31.75 0.41
N ALA A 286 10.51 31.04 0.02
CA ALA A 286 9.13 31.48 0.19
C ALA A 286 8.45 30.88 1.45
N CYS A 287 8.78 29.64 1.85
CA CYS A 287 8.11 28.99 2.98
C CYS A 287 8.63 29.45 4.36
N TRP A 288 9.88 29.90 4.47
CA TRP A 288 10.44 30.38 5.74
C TRP A 288 10.02 31.81 6.10
N ARG A 289 9.59 32.63 5.13
CA ARG A 289 9.16 34.02 5.40
C ARG A 289 7.78 34.10 6.07
N SER A 290 6.92 33.10 5.95
CA SER A 290 5.58 33.10 6.55
C SER A 290 5.52 32.53 7.98
N CYS A 291 6.56 31.82 8.42
CA CYS A 291 6.62 31.27 9.80
C CYS A 291 7.59 32.03 10.72
N ALA A 292 8.40 32.96 10.18
CA ALA A 292 9.31 33.79 10.97
C ALA A 292 8.66 35.09 11.52
N GLY A 293 7.35 35.25 11.39
CA GLY A 293 6.59 36.42 11.86
C GLY A 293 6.00 36.29 13.27
N GLY A 294 6.22 35.18 13.98
CA GLY A 294 5.67 34.97 15.31
C GLY A 294 6.61 34.15 16.20
N ALA A 295 6.80 34.62 17.43
CA ALA A 295 7.62 34.07 18.51
C ALA A 295 9.13 34.35 18.40
N ALA A 296 9.52 35.43 19.07
CA ALA A 296 10.87 35.60 19.60
C ALA A 296 11.21 34.45 20.57
N GLY A 297 12.38 33.82 20.38
CA GLY A 297 13.06 33.03 21.41
C GLY A 297 13.13 31.52 21.19
N SER A 298 14.17 31.05 20.48
CA SER A 298 15.01 29.88 20.85
C SER A 298 16.03 29.55 19.73
N PRO A 299 17.18 28.93 20.06
CA PRO A 299 18.43 29.17 19.36
C PRO A 299 18.70 28.26 18.16
N ARG A 300 19.48 28.84 17.25
CA ARG A 300 20.00 28.35 15.97
C ARG A 300 20.72 26.99 16.11
N CYS A 301 20.35 26.02 15.27
CA CYS A 301 21.29 24.99 14.84
C CYS A 301 22.29 25.62 13.86
N SER A 302 23.50 25.87 14.33
CA SER A 302 24.66 26.19 13.51
C SER A 302 25.10 24.94 12.73
N ALA A 303 24.96 24.98 11.40
CA ALA A 303 25.71 24.11 10.51
C ALA A 303 27.04 24.80 10.20
N THR A 304 28.15 24.21 10.63
CA THR A 304 29.49 24.54 10.15
C THR A 304 29.96 23.43 9.23
N ALA A 305 30.37 23.85 8.03
CA ALA A 305 31.25 23.25 7.02
C ALA A 305 31.12 21.75 6.72
#